data_AF-A0A183BN43-F1
#
_entry.id   AF-A0A183BN43-F1
#
_cell.length_a   1.000
_cell.length_b   1.000
_cell.length_c   1.000
_cell.angle_alpha   90.00
_cell.angle_beta   90.00
_cell.angle_gamma   90.00
#
_symmetry.space_group_name_H-M   'P 1'
#
loop_
_entity.id
_entity.type
_entity.pdbx_description
1 polymer ?
#
loop_
_entity_poly.entity_id
_entity_poly.type
_entity_poly.pdbx_seq_one_letter_code
_entity_poly.pdbx_strand_id
1 'polypeptide(L)'
;MPNSSKSGAVNAEMASELQISEGSVRNIVKRKLKLRSYKLNKAHFLDERMKLQRRLASTRIHNSQNHRALLGKKGPAAQLVQRSLFPQSVMVWGGICATGKTPLVFIARNVKINANVYQNTILRAVLHPWAQQHFSENNSTDLISNMCCD
;
A
#
# COMPACT_ATOMS: atom_id res chain seq x y z
N MET A 1 -1.72 32.95 12.14
CA MET A 1 -0.68 32.68 11.13
C MET A 1 -0.03 34.01 10.81
N PRO A 2 1.27 34.24 11.14
CA PRO A 2 1.86 35.55 10.97
C PRO A 2 2.04 35.86 9.48
N ASN A 3 1.91 37.14 9.20
CA ASN A 3 1.72 37.74 7.89
C ASN A 3 2.93 37.58 6.97
N SER A 4 2.67 37.37 5.69
CA SER A 4 3.65 37.49 4.61
C SER A 4 4.10 38.95 4.47
N SER A 5 5.16 39.33 5.19
CA SER A 5 5.78 40.64 5.08
C SER A 5 6.61 40.72 3.79
N LYS A 6 6.58 41.90 3.16
CA LYS A 6 7.28 42.23 1.91
C LYS A 6 8.80 42.04 2.10
N SER A 7 9.51 41.61 1.06
CA SER A 7 10.95 41.22 1.12
C SER A 7 11.94 42.24 1.70
N GLY A 8 11.57 43.52 1.78
CA GLY A 8 12.37 44.54 2.47
C GLY A 8 12.34 44.42 4.01
N ALA A 9 11.23 43.93 4.58
CA ALA A 9 11.06 43.84 6.04
C ALA A 9 11.96 42.75 6.67
N VAL A 10 12.07 41.59 6.02
CA VAL A 10 12.89 40.46 6.52
C VAL A 10 14.39 40.73 6.53
N ASN A 11 14.89 41.53 5.58
CA ASN A 11 16.31 41.90 5.57
C ASN A 11 16.63 42.94 6.65
N ALA A 12 15.70 43.85 6.95
CA ALA A 12 15.84 44.83 8.03
C ALA A 12 15.79 44.16 9.42
N GLU A 13 14.92 43.16 9.59
CA GLU A 13 14.85 42.34 10.80
C GLU A 13 16.16 41.56 11.02
N MET A 14 16.61 40.79 10.03
CA MET A 14 17.90 40.08 10.10
C MET A 14 19.09 41.02 10.31
N ALA A 15 19.06 42.23 9.74
CA ALA A 15 20.10 43.24 9.94
C ALA A 15 20.17 43.69 11.40
N SER A 16 19.02 43.87 12.06
CA SER A 16 18.95 44.23 13.47
C SER A 16 19.43 43.09 14.39
N GLU A 17 19.04 41.85 14.10
CA GLU A 17 19.46 40.66 14.87
C GLU A 17 20.97 40.41 14.78
N LEU A 18 21.54 40.56 13.57
CA LEU A 18 22.94 40.28 13.30
C LEU A 18 23.87 41.50 13.47
N GLN A 19 23.32 42.66 13.87
CA GLN A 19 24.03 43.93 14.05
C GLN A 19 24.88 44.35 12.82
N ILE A 20 24.36 44.12 11.62
CA ILE A 20 25.02 44.45 10.35
C ILE A 20 24.10 45.27 9.46
N SER A 21 24.65 46.01 8.49
CA SER A 21 23.82 46.81 7.59
C SER A 21 22.95 45.92 6.68
N GLU A 22 21.72 46.38 6.40
CA GLU A 22 20.78 45.70 5.50
C GLU A 22 21.39 45.40 4.12
N GLY A 23 22.22 46.32 3.61
CA GLY A 23 22.97 46.14 2.36
C GLY A 23 23.97 44.99 2.43
N SER A 24 24.63 44.79 3.57
CA SER A 24 25.53 43.66 3.81
C SER A 24 24.77 42.34 3.87
N VAL A 25 23.65 42.29 4.61
CA VAL A 25 22.74 41.12 4.63
C VAL A 25 22.33 40.75 3.22
N ARG A 26 21.88 41.73 2.43
CA ARG A 26 21.46 41.53 1.03
C ARG A 26 22.59 40.99 0.15
N ASN A 27 23.80 41.53 0.28
CA ASN A 27 24.98 41.07 -0.47
C ASN A 27 25.37 39.64 -0.06
N ILE A 28 25.34 39.32 1.23
CA ILE A 28 25.65 37.99 1.73
C ILE A 28 24.64 36.99 1.19
N VAL A 29 23.34 37.24 1.38
CA VAL A 29 22.25 36.35 0.92
C VAL A 29 22.31 36.13 -0.59
N LYS A 30 22.45 37.20 -1.39
CA LYS A 30 22.40 37.09 -2.86
C LYS A 30 23.70 36.67 -3.51
N ARG A 31 24.85 37.21 -3.09
CA ARG A 31 26.15 37.02 -3.78
C ARG A 31 27.01 35.94 -3.14
N LYS A 32 27.06 35.87 -1.80
CA LYS A 32 27.89 34.87 -1.11
C LYS A 32 27.18 33.53 -0.96
N LEU A 33 25.94 33.54 -0.45
CA LEU A 33 25.15 32.34 -0.20
C LEU A 33 24.33 31.88 -1.42
N LYS A 34 24.19 32.75 -2.44
CA LYS A 34 23.45 32.47 -3.69
C LYS A 34 22.00 32.03 -3.44
N LEU A 35 21.39 32.48 -2.34
CA LEU A 35 20.01 32.16 -2.00
C LEU A 35 19.07 33.05 -2.81
N ARG A 36 18.11 32.43 -3.50
CA ARG A 36 17.02 33.12 -4.19
C ARG A 36 15.77 33.09 -3.32
N SER A 37 15.12 34.24 -3.15
CA SER A 37 13.82 34.31 -2.48
C SER A 37 12.77 33.70 -3.39
N TYR A 38 12.20 32.57 -3.00
CA TYR A 38 11.09 31.94 -3.71
C TYR A 38 9.76 32.41 -3.13
N LYS A 39 8.76 32.59 -3.99
CA LYS A 39 7.38 32.83 -3.56
C LYS A 39 6.87 31.54 -2.90
N LEU A 40 6.54 31.62 -1.61
CA LEU A 40 5.90 30.51 -0.92
C LEU A 40 4.50 30.30 -1.52
N ASN A 41 4.29 29.17 -2.18
CA ASN A 41 2.98 28.78 -2.68
C ASN A 41 2.22 28.01 -1.61
N LYS A 42 0.93 28.30 -1.45
CA LYS A 42 0.05 27.50 -0.61
C LYS A 42 -0.07 26.12 -1.26
N ALA A 43 0.44 25.09 -0.60
CA ALA A 43 0.26 23.71 -1.03
C ALA A 43 -0.93 23.09 -0.29
N HIS A 44 -1.67 22.23 -0.99
CA HIS A 44 -2.79 21.49 -0.43
C HIS A 44 -2.26 20.30 0.37
N PHE A 45 -1.87 20.56 1.62
CA PHE A 45 -1.54 19.50 2.56
C PHE A 45 -2.81 18.94 3.21
N LEU A 46 -2.78 17.66 3.55
CA LEU A 46 -3.87 17.00 4.25
C LEU A 46 -3.64 17.11 5.74
N ASP A 47 -4.43 17.96 6.38
CA ASP A 47 -4.52 18.03 7.83
C ASP A 47 -5.15 16.75 8.40
N GLU A 48 -4.85 16.41 9.66
CA GLU A 48 -5.35 15.19 10.31
C GLU A 48 -6.88 15.15 10.35
N ARG A 49 -7.51 16.32 10.55
CA ARG A 49 -8.97 16.46 10.44
C ARG A 49 -9.48 16.11 9.04
N MET A 50 -8.77 16.52 7.99
CA MET A 50 -9.13 16.21 6.60
C MET A 50 -8.91 14.73 6.29
N LYS A 51 -7.84 14.12 6.80
CA LYS A 51 -7.59 12.68 6.68
C LYS A 51 -8.69 11.87 7.35
N LEU A 52 -9.10 12.28 8.56
CA LEU A 52 -10.19 11.63 9.29
C LEU A 52 -11.52 11.76 8.55
N GLN A 53 -11.84 12.96 8.05
CA GLN A 53 -13.07 13.20 7.31
C GLN A 53 -13.11 12.42 5.99
N ARG A 54 -11.97 12.27 5.29
CA ARG A 54 -11.86 11.42 4.10
C ARG A 54 -12.02 9.95 4.42
N ARG A 55 -11.44 9.47 5.52
CA ARG A 55 -11.61 8.08 6.00
C ARG A 55 -13.07 7.80 6.38
N LEU A 56 -13.72 8.73 7.09
CA LEU A 56 -15.13 8.64 7.41
C LEU A 56 -16.00 8.66 6.14
N ALA A 57 -15.69 9.52 5.17
CA ALA A 57 -16.40 9.58 3.89
C ALA A 57 -16.23 8.27 3.09
N SER A 58 -15.02 7.70 3.02
CA SER A 58 -14.80 6.42 2.32
C SER A 58 -15.55 5.26 2.99
N THR A 59 -15.68 5.27 4.32
CA THR A 59 -16.51 4.27 5.03
C THR A 59 -18.02 4.53 4.89
N ARG A 60 -18.43 5.75 4.55
CA ARG A 60 -19.82 6.18 4.42
C ARG A 60 -20.37 6.09 2.99
N ILE A 61 -19.62 5.59 2.01
CA ILE A 61 -20.13 5.37 0.65
C ILE A 61 -21.12 4.20 0.68
N HIS A 62 -22.34 4.52 1.09
CA HIS A 62 -23.56 3.93 0.62
C HIS A 62 -23.56 4.06 -0.91
N ASN A 63 -23.27 2.96 -1.59
CA ASN A 63 -23.22 2.94 -3.05
C ASN A 63 -24.64 3.11 -3.59
N SER A 64 -24.97 4.30 -4.10
CA SER A 64 -26.28 4.60 -4.72
C SER A 64 -26.58 3.72 -5.94
N GLN A 65 -25.57 3.08 -6.53
CA GLN A 65 -25.74 2.13 -7.63
C GLN A 65 -26.18 0.72 -7.18
N ASN A 66 -26.22 0.44 -5.88
CA ASN A 66 -26.50 -0.90 -5.36
C ASN A 66 -27.93 -1.09 -4.81
N HIS A 67 -28.83 -0.13 -5.03
CA HIS A 67 -30.28 -0.32 -4.82
C HIS A 67 -30.95 -0.83 -6.10
N ARG A 68 -30.71 -2.09 -6.47
CA ARG A 68 -31.57 -2.77 -7.46
C ARG A 68 -32.51 -3.70 -6.71
N ALA A 69 -33.74 -3.24 -6.48
CA ALA A 69 -34.84 -4.12 -6.12
C ALA A 69 -35.16 -4.99 -7.35
N LEU A 70 -34.76 -6.27 -7.31
CA LEU A 70 -35.24 -7.23 -8.29
C LEU A 70 -36.61 -7.69 -7.84
N LEU A 71 -37.63 -7.44 -8.66
CA LEU A 71 -38.95 -8.00 -8.44
C LEU A 71 -38.83 -9.52 -8.52
N GLY A 72 -38.98 -10.20 -7.39
CA GLY A 72 -39.06 -11.66 -7.38
C GLY A 72 -40.22 -12.06 -8.29
N LYS A 73 -40.04 -13.10 -9.13
CA LYS A 73 -41.05 -13.52 -10.10
C LYS A 73 -42.42 -13.89 -9.48
N LYS A 74 -42.57 -13.91 -8.15
CA LYS A 74 -43.82 -14.19 -7.42
C LYS A 74 -43.90 -13.44 -6.08
N GLY A 75 -44.52 -12.26 -6.04
CA GLY A 75 -45.08 -11.63 -4.82
C GLY A 75 -44.52 -10.24 -4.42
N PRO A 76 -45.29 -9.43 -3.66
CA PRO A 76 -45.02 -8.01 -3.40
C PRO A 76 -43.93 -7.73 -2.34
N ALA A 77 -43.22 -8.74 -1.85
CA ALA A 77 -42.08 -8.54 -0.96
C ALA A 77 -40.80 -8.53 -1.79
N ALA A 78 -40.34 -7.32 -2.15
CA ALA A 78 -39.01 -7.15 -2.73
C ALA A 78 -37.96 -7.71 -1.76
N GLN A 79 -37.33 -8.82 -2.12
CA GLN A 79 -36.29 -9.43 -1.30
C GLN A 79 -35.04 -8.54 -1.38
N LEU A 80 -34.74 -7.85 -0.27
CA LEU A 80 -33.52 -7.07 -0.12
C LEU A 80 -32.32 -8.03 -0.08
N VAL A 81 -31.73 -8.31 -1.25
CA VAL A 81 -30.53 -9.14 -1.36
C VAL A 81 -29.32 -8.28 -1.01
N GLN A 82 -28.86 -8.37 0.24
CA GLN A 82 -27.55 -7.84 0.62
C GLN A 82 -26.47 -8.77 0.05
N ARG A 83 -25.94 -8.45 -1.13
CA ARG A 83 -24.68 -9.08 -1.56
C ARG A 83 -23.56 -8.38 -0.80
N SER A 84 -23.11 -9.01 0.29
CA SER A 84 -21.84 -8.69 0.95
C SER A 84 -20.79 -8.37 -0.13
N LEU A 85 -20.33 -7.12 -0.19
CA LEU A 85 -19.65 -6.58 -1.38
C LEU A 85 -18.29 -7.23 -1.67
N PHE A 86 -17.71 -7.98 -0.73
CA PHE A 86 -16.75 -9.04 -1.02
C PHE A 86 -16.98 -10.14 0.02
N PRO A 87 -17.12 -11.42 -0.37
CA PRO A 87 -17.01 -12.47 0.62
C PRO A 87 -15.63 -12.41 1.26
N GLN A 88 -15.56 -12.85 2.51
CA GLN A 88 -14.35 -13.27 3.21
C GLN A 88 -13.26 -13.77 2.24
N SER A 89 -12.23 -12.95 1.98
CA SER A 89 -11.15 -13.34 1.06
C SER A 89 -10.35 -14.49 1.65
N VAL A 90 -10.06 -15.50 0.84
CA VAL A 90 -9.27 -16.67 1.24
C VAL A 90 -8.02 -16.70 0.38
N MET A 91 -6.87 -16.92 1.00
CA MET A 91 -5.61 -17.10 0.29
C MET A 91 -5.32 -18.60 0.21
N VAL A 92 -5.01 -19.08 -0.99
CA VAL A 92 -4.75 -20.50 -1.24
C VAL A 92 -3.40 -20.62 -1.93
N TRP A 93 -2.59 -21.56 -1.48
CA TRP A 93 -1.37 -21.98 -2.16
C TRP A 93 -1.58 -23.35 -2.81
N GLY A 94 -1.05 -23.52 -4.02
CA GLY A 94 -1.05 -24.78 -4.75
C GLY A 94 0.02 -24.77 -5.82
N GLY A 95 0.75 -25.87 -5.95
CA GLY A 95 1.74 -26.12 -6.98
C GLY A 95 1.19 -27.06 -8.05
N ILE A 96 1.64 -26.86 -9.29
CA ILE A 96 1.37 -27.75 -10.42
C ILE A 96 2.72 -28.13 -11.02
N CYS A 97 2.89 -29.40 -11.34
CA CYS A 97 4.02 -29.90 -12.11
C CYS A 97 3.49 -30.74 -13.29
N ALA A 98 4.38 -31.10 -14.22
CA ALA A 98 4.01 -31.92 -15.37
C ALA A 98 3.39 -33.27 -14.98
N THR A 99 3.80 -33.84 -13.85
CA THR A 99 3.35 -35.16 -13.37
C THR A 99 2.16 -35.10 -12.41
N GLY A 100 1.72 -33.91 -11.97
CA GLY A 100 0.63 -33.81 -11.00
C GLY A 100 0.49 -32.47 -10.30
N LYS A 101 -0.48 -32.41 -9.39
CA LYS A 101 -0.82 -31.22 -8.59
C LYS A 101 -0.55 -31.47 -7.11
N THR A 102 -0.07 -30.45 -6.41
CA THR A 102 0.16 -30.53 -4.96
C THR A 102 -1.15 -30.31 -4.20
N PRO A 103 -1.24 -30.72 -2.92
CA PRO A 103 -2.36 -30.39 -2.06
C PRO A 103 -2.55 -28.87 -1.95
N LEU A 104 -3.80 -28.42 -1.95
CA LEU A 104 -4.14 -27.01 -1.75
C LEU A 104 -4.04 -26.64 -0.27
N VAL A 105 -3.25 -25.60 0.02
CA VAL A 105 -3.03 -25.10 1.38
C VAL A 105 -3.81 -23.81 1.57
N PHE A 106 -4.75 -23.81 2.50
CA PHE A 106 -5.54 -22.64 2.85
C PHE A 106 -4.82 -21.80 3.89
N ILE A 107 -4.64 -20.52 3.60
CA ILE A 107 -3.92 -19.57 4.43
C ILE A 107 -4.94 -18.65 5.11
N ALA A 108 -4.80 -18.52 6.42
CA ALA A 108 -5.69 -17.72 7.25
C ALA A 108 -5.64 -16.23 6.86
N ARG A 109 -6.74 -15.54 7.11
CA ARG A 109 -6.90 -14.13 6.76
C ARG A 109 -5.89 -13.24 7.48
N ASN A 110 -5.43 -12.21 6.78
CA ASN A 110 -4.46 -11.20 7.24
C ASN A 110 -3.06 -11.73 7.53
N VAL A 111 -2.76 -13.00 7.24
CA VAL A 111 -1.40 -13.53 7.30
C VAL A 111 -0.61 -13.00 6.11
N LYS A 112 0.43 -12.22 6.38
CA LYS A 112 1.40 -11.82 5.34
C LYS A 112 2.38 -12.96 5.15
N ILE A 113 2.42 -13.54 3.94
CA ILE A 113 3.40 -14.56 3.60
C ILE A 113 4.78 -13.89 3.46
N ASN A 114 5.61 -14.07 4.49
CA ASN A 114 7.02 -13.72 4.45
C ASN A 114 7.85 -14.94 4.01
N ALA A 115 9.12 -14.73 3.65
CA ALA A 115 10.02 -15.81 3.21
C ALA A 115 10.14 -16.94 4.24
N ASN A 116 10.29 -16.60 5.53
CA ASN A 116 10.38 -17.60 6.60
C ASN A 116 9.09 -18.43 6.73
N VAL A 117 7.93 -17.75 6.70
CA VAL A 117 6.62 -18.41 6.77
C VAL A 117 6.46 -19.36 5.59
N TYR A 118 6.76 -18.89 4.37
CA TYR A 118 6.67 -19.70 3.16
C TYR A 118 7.55 -20.96 3.22
N GLN A 119 8.81 -20.82 3.64
CA GLN A 119 9.74 -21.94 3.72
C GLN A 119 9.30 -22.98 4.75
N ASN A 120 8.89 -22.54 5.94
CA ASN A 120 8.60 -23.45 7.03
C ASN A 120 7.21 -24.09 6.93
N THR A 121 6.16 -23.32 6.60
CA THR A 121 4.78 -23.83 6.60
C THR A 121 4.34 -24.41 5.28
N ILE A 122 4.90 -23.96 4.15
CA ILE A 122 4.48 -24.43 2.83
C ILE A 122 5.52 -25.39 2.26
N LEU A 123 6.76 -24.96 2.11
CA LEU A 123 7.78 -25.78 1.43
C LEU A 123 8.18 -27.00 2.27
N ARG A 124 8.59 -26.81 3.52
CA ARG A 124 9.05 -27.90 4.39
C ARG A 124 7.92 -28.81 4.86
N ALA A 125 6.79 -28.24 5.24
CA ALA A 125 5.70 -29.02 5.84
C ALA A 125 4.78 -29.70 4.81
N VAL A 126 4.56 -29.11 3.63
CA VAL A 126 3.60 -29.65 2.65
C VAL A 126 4.30 -30.13 1.38
N LEU A 127 5.13 -29.28 0.76
CA LEU A 127 5.73 -29.61 -0.53
C LEU A 127 6.78 -30.72 -0.41
N HIS A 128 7.66 -30.66 0.58
CA HIS A 128 8.73 -31.63 0.76
C HIS A 128 8.23 -33.07 0.95
N PRO A 129 7.34 -33.38 1.92
CA PRO A 129 6.84 -34.75 2.06
C PRO A 129 6.02 -35.20 0.84
N TRP A 130 5.24 -34.30 0.22
CA TRP A 130 4.52 -34.61 -1.01
C TRP A 130 5.48 -34.95 -2.16
N ALA A 131 6.52 -34.16 -2.37
CA ALA A 131 7.49 -34.36 -3.43
C ALA A 131 8.29 -35.64 -3.20
N GLN A 132 8.66 -35.92 -1.96
CA GLN A 132 9.28 -37.20 -1.61
C GLN A 132 8.37 -38.34 -2.00
N GLN A 133 7.10 -38.35 -1.59
CA GLN A 133 6.16 -39.42 -1.93
C GLN A 133 5.89 -39.53 -3.45
N HIS A 134 5.74 -38.39 -4.14
CA HIS A 134 5.35 -38.33 -5.55
C HIS A 134 6.50 -38.67 -6.51
N PHE A 135 7.75 -38.38 -6.13
CA PHE A 135 8.93 -38.63 -6.96
C PHE A 135 9.79 -39.82 -6.49
N SER A 136 9.52 -40.41 -5.31
CA SER A 136 10.27 -41.59 -4.82
C SER A 136 9.99 -42.88 -5.58
N GLU A 137 9.02 -42.91 -6.51
CA GLU A 137 8.85 -44.00 -7.47
C GLU A 137 9.89 -44.00 -8.60
N ASN A 138 10.65 -42.90 -8.77
CA ASN A 138 11.73 -42.79 -9.75
C ASN A 138 13.08 -42.71 -9.04
N ASN A 139 13.49 -43.79 -8.39
CA ASN A 139 14.87 -43.92 -7.95
C ASN A 139 15.80 -44.08 -9.17
N SER A 140 16.41 -42.97 -9.60
CA SER A 140 17.87 -42.78 -9.50
C SER A 140 18.32 -41.56 -10.33
N THR A 141 19.07 -40.69 -9.65
CA THR A 141 20.21 -39.88 -10.16
C THR A 141 20.06 -38.62 -11.02
N ASP A 142 18.90 -38.05 -11.36
CA ASP A 142 18.92 -36.86 -12.28
C ASP A 142 18.24 -35.54 -11.80
N LEU A 143 17.71 -35.44 -10.57
CA LEU A 143 16.87 -34.29 -10.20
C LEU A 143 17.53 -33.17 -9.38
N ILE A 144 18.82 -33.26 -9.05
CA ILE A 144 19.56 -32.08 -8.54
C ILE A 144 20.08 -31.20 -9.69
N SER A 145 20.17 -31.72 -10.92
CA SER A 145 20.59 -30.93 -12.09
C SER A 145 19.45 -30.11 -12.74
N ASN A 146 18.19 -30.53 -12.60
CA ASN A 146 17.08 -29.94 -13.36
C ASN A 146 16.18 -28.98 -12.56
N MET A 147 16.64 -28.52 -11.38
CA MET A 147 15.98 -27.45 -10.63
C MET A 147 16.61 -26.07 -10.87
N CYS A 148 17.61 -25.97 -11.76
CA CYS A 148 18.31 -24.74 -12.15
C CYS A 148 18.67 -24.73 -13.65
N CYS A 149 17.68 -24.71 -14.54
CA CYS A 149 17.68 -24.23 -15.94
C CYS A 149 16.19 -24.23 -16.34
N ASP A 150 15.50 -23.18 -16.78
CA ASP A 150 15.86 -21.89 -17.40
C ASP A 150 15.27 -20.68 -16.66
#